data_AF-A0A3B9YM14-F1
#
_entry.id   AF-A0A3B9YM14-F1
#
_cell.length_a   1.000
_cell.length_b   1.000
_cell.length_c   1.000
_cell.angle_alpha   90.00
_cell.angle_beta   90.00
_cell.angle_gamma   90.00
#
_symmetry.space_group_name_H-M   'P 1'
#
loop_
_entity.id
_entity.type
_entity.pdbx_description
1 polymer ?
#
loop_
_entity_poly.entity_id
_entity_poly.type
_entity_poly.pdbx_seq_one_letter_code
_entity_poly.pdbx_strand_id
1 'polypeptide(L)'
;MALFATERKTFGFKKEASRGIAEAAPTKFLAVGSDSEFHYSTALIADEKIRGLKERFPSVAGALSGTGNLNAVDVEAATIGDLLFGVLGAVVTTQPDAGGAPTVFQHSFTRLNALQMPSFTYFVDRGLSIKRYPLSVIKKLTFKGTVNGKAQADADLLFKTEEPVAAFAPSYGVPKPLMFFQTDFKVEGVSDINVKSWNLSIDNNSEALRSYNLSRDARDIVSKKPFEIDGGFEAYFESETQRAKFLAATASAINIILTGDVLQGAQKAKLEFSMQEVKYSAYPFGNLDDLLGAAVTFHAEFDPVLQKSLEVILTNQVNGY
;
A
#
# COMPACT_ATOMS: atom_id res chain seq x y z
N MET A 1 19.32 12.36 -32.22
CA MET A 1 18.09 11.66 -32.65
C MET A 1 17.18 11.62 -31.44
N ALA A 2 16.02 12.27 -31.47
CA ALA A 2 15.11 12.27 -30.33
C ALA A 2 14.55 10.85 -30.16
N LEU A 3 15.01 10.14 -29.14
CA LEU A 3 14.44 8.87 -28.73
C LEU A 3 13.04 9.18 -28.18
N PHE A 4 11.99 8.69 -28.83
CA PHE A 4 10.67 8.69 -28.22
C PHE A 4 10.72 7.75 -27.01
N ALA A 5 10.24 8.21 -25.86
CA ALA A 5 10.14 7.37 -24.67
C ALA A 5 9.24 6.18 -25.01
N THR A 6 9.78 4.97 -24.90
CA THR A 6 8.97 3.75 -24.98
C THR A 6 8.39 3.47 -23.60
N GLU A 7 7.28 2.74 -23.54
CA GLU A 7 6.54 2.40 -22.31
C GLU A 7 7.34 1.52 -21.31
N ARG A 8 8.65 1.35 -21.52
CA ARG A 8 9.57 0.60 -20.65
C ARG A 8 9.93 1.43 -19.43
N LYS A 9 8.94 1.69 -18.58
CA LYS A 9 9.17 2.29 -17.27
C LYS A 9 9.76 1.24 -16.33
N THR A 10 10.83 1.58 -15.62
CA THR A 10 11.41 0.72 -14.58
C THR A 10 11.31 1.41 -13.24
N PHE A 11 10.81 0.68 -12.23
CA PHE A 11 10.65 1.18 -10.86
C PHE A 11 11.57 0.43 -9.91
N GLY A 12 12.52 1.15 -9.34
CA GLY A 12 13.38 0.70 -8.26
C GLY A 12 13.10 1.48 -6.99
N PHE A 13 13.42 0.90 -5.85
CA PHE A 13 13.32 1.60 -4.58
C PHE A 13 14.37 1.12 -3.58
N LYS A 14 14.63 1.96 -2.58
CA LYS A 14 15.47 1.65 -1.44
C LYS A 14 14.99 2.42 -0.21
N LYS A 15 14.96 1.77 0.95
CA LYS A 15 14.72 2.42 2.25
C LYS A 15 15.85 3.41 2.54
N GLU A 16 15.50 4.61 2.96
CA GLU A 16 16.50 5.63 3.28
C GLU A 16 17.20 5.28 4.60
N ALA A 17 18.54 5.30 4.61
CA ALA A 17 19.31 5.15 5.84
C ALA A 17 19.10 6.31 6.81
N SER A 18 18.75 7.48 6.29
CA SER A 18 18.40 8.68 7.06
C SER A 18 17.29 9.43 6.35
N ARG A 19 16.23 9.74 7.08
CA ARG A 19 15.03 10.38 6.53
C ARG A 19 15.36 11.64 5.74
N GLY A 20 14.96 11.65 4.47
CA GLY A 20 15.14 12.78 3.55
C GLY A 20 16.52 12.88 2.93
N ILE A 21 17.41 11.91 3.18
CA ILE A 21 18.68 11.77 2.47
C ILE A 21 18.49 10.74 1.36
N ALA A 22 18.56 11.22 0.13
CA ALA A 22 18.36 10.40 -1.07
C ALA A 22 19.41 9.28 -1.16
N GLU A 23 18.94 8.06 -1.44
CA GLU A 23 19.82 6.95 -1.75
C GLU A 23 20.48 7.11 -3.14
N ALA A 24 21.66 6.52 -3.30
CA ALA A 24 22.42 6.63 -4.54
C ALA A 24 21.93 5.68 -5.64
N ALA A 25 21.39 4.51 -5.28
CA ALA A 25 20.95 3.47 -6.21
C ALA A 25 19.80 2.63 -5.60
N PRO A 26 18.92 2.05 -6.43
CA PRO A 26 17.88 1.13 -5.97
C PRO A 26 18.50 -0.17 -5.45
N THR A 27 17.82 -0.82 -4.51
CA THR A 27 18.19 -2.17 -4.02
C THR A 27 17.17 -3.23 -4.44
N LYS A 28 15.90 -2.84 -4.56
CA LYS A 28 14.81 -3.71 -4.98
C LYS A 28 14.08 -3.07 -6.15
N PHE A 29 13.46 -3.91 -6.98
CA PHE A 29 12.65 -3.48 -8.12
C PHE A 29 11.24 -4.05 -7.99
N LEU A 30 10.26 -3.26 -8.41
CA LEU A 30 8.84 -3.65 -8.41
C LEU A 30 8.37 -3.77 -9.84
N ALA A 31 7.75 -4.90 -10.16
CA ALA A 31 6.94 -5.03 -11.35
C ALA A 31 5.60 -4.32 -11.09
N VAL A 32 5.32 -3.27 -11.86
CA VAL A 32 4.13 -2.44 -11.69
C VAL A 32 3.36 -2.35 -13.01
N GLY A 33 2.07 -2.03 -12.93
CA GLY A 33 1.23 -1.78 -14.09
C GLY A 33 1.67 -0.53 -14.87
N SER A 34 1.30 -0.48 -16.16
CA SER A 34 1.60 0.60 -17.11
C SER A 34 1.22 2.01 -16.60
N ASP A 35 0.14 2.06 -15.83
CA ASP A 35 -0.50 3.30 -15.35
C ASP A 35 0.19 3.87 -14.11
N SER A 36 1.30 3.27 -13.66
CA SER A 36 2.08 3.77 -12.52
C SER A 36 2.86 5.01 -12.93
N GLU A 37 2.67 6.11 -12.21
CA GLU A 37 3.26 7.41 -12.54
C GLU A 37 3.66 8.22 -11.31
N PHE A 38 4.64 9.11 -11.51
CA PHE A 38 5.13 10.04 -10.50
C PHE A 38 5.00 11.45 -11.08
N HIS A 39 4.30 12.31 -10.35
CA HIS A 39 3.99 13.68 -10.75
C HIS A 39 4.62 14.66 -9.79
N TYR A 40 5.45 15.55 -10.34
CA TYR A 40 6.01 16.68 -9.63
C TYR A 40 5.45 17.97 -10.23
N SER A 41 4.59 18.66 -9.48
CA SER A 41 3.81 19.78 -9.99
C SER A 41 4.02 21.05 -9.18
N THR A 42 3.83 22.19 -9.84
CA THR A 42 3.80 23.52 -9.22
C THR A 42 2.34 23.99 -9.12
N ALA A 43 1.91 24.36 -7.93
CA ALA A 43 0.68 25.14 -7.75
C ALA A 43 0.96 26.62 -8.08
N LEU A 44 0.14 27.24 -8.91
CA LEU A 44 0.25 28.67 -9.22
C LEU A 44 -0.54 29.50 -8.22
N ILE A 45 0.03 30.61 -7.78
CA ILE A 45 -0.66 31.62 -6.95
C ILE A 45 -1.19 32.69 -7.89
N ALA A 46 -2.51 32.69 -8.09
CA ALA A 46 -3.18 33.66 -8.94
C ALA A 46 -3.21 35.05 -8.29
N ASP A 47 -3.03 36.10 -9.07
CA ASP A 47 -3.33 37.48 -8.64
C ASP A 47 -4.76 37.82 -9.08
N GLU A 48 -5.70 37.70 -8.14
CA GLU A 48 -7.12 38.01 -8.36
C GLU A 48 -7.47 39.47 -8.05
N LYS A 49 -6.48 40.34 -7.79
CA LYS A 49 -6.75 41.74 -7.46
C LYS A 49 -7.29 42.51 -8.67
N ILE A 50 -8.36 43.27 -8.45
CA ILE A 50 -8.98 44.12 -9.46
C ILE A 50 -8.11 45.38 -9.65
N ARG A 51 -7.58 45.59 -10.86
CA ARG A 51 -6.79 46.79 -11.22
C ARG A 51 -7.35 47.53 -12.43
N GLY A 52 -8.68 47.54 -12.58
CA GLY A 52 -9.36 48.23 -13.67
C GLY A 52 -9.20 47.59 -15.06
N LEU A 53 -8.65 46.38 -15.14
CA LEU A 53 -8.54 45.57 -16.35
C LEU A 53 -9.47 44.34 -16.23
N LYS A 54 -10.04 43.90 -17.36
CA LYS A 54 -10.90 42.71 -17.45
C LYS A 54 -10.09 41.39 -17.42
N GLU A 55 -8.79 41.48 -17.68
CA GLU A 55 -7.87 40.33 -17.77
C GLU A 55 -7.23 40.00 -16.42
N ARG A 56 -6.77 38.76 -16.27
CA ARG A 56 -6.04 38.30 -15.08
C ARG A 56 -4.57 38.69 -15.15
N PHE A 57 -4.00 39.12 -14.03
CA PHE A 57 -2.58 39.40 -13.90
C PHE A 57 -1.75 38.11 -13.83
N PRO A 58 -0.45 38.16 -14.20
CA PRO A 58 0.40 36.97 -14.21
C PRO A 58 0.49 36.34 -12.82
N SER A 59 0.25 35.04 -12.74
CA SER A 59 0.39 34.24 -11.53
C SER A 59 1.86 34.03 -11.15
N VAL A 60 2.14 33.89 -9.86
CA VAL A 60 3.47 33.56 -9.34
C VAL A 60 3.57 32.07 -9.05
N ALA A 61 4.75 31.49 -9.22
CA ALA A 61 4.99 30.08 -8.89
C ALA A 61 4.85 29.84 -7.38
N GLY A 62 3.88 29.02 -6.98
CA GLY A 62 3.61 28.64 -5.59
C GLY A 62 4.29 27.34 -5.19
N ALA A 63 3.68 26.59 -4.28
CA ALA A 63 4.29 25.40 -3.70
C ALA A 63 4.52 24.28 -4.75
N LEU A 64 5.58 23.50 -4.53
CA LEU A 64 5.81 22.24 -5.22
C LEU A 64 5.13 21.09 -4.47
N SER A 65 4.66 20.09 -5.22
CA SER A 65 4.05 18.88 -4.68
C SER A 65 4.46 17.66 -5.49
N GLY A 66 4.89 16.62 -4.78
CA GLY A 66 5.20 15.31 -5.32
C GLY A 66 4.15 14.28 -4.92
N THR A 67 3.52 13.66 -5.91
CA THR A 67 2.57 12.54 -5.72
C THR A 67 2.93 11.43 -6.69
N GLY A 68 2.88 10.18 -6.25
CA GLY A 68 3.09 9.03 -7.11
C GLY A 68 2.08 7.93 -6.85
N ASN A 69 1.84 7.09 -7.84
CA ASN A 69 1.00 5.91 -7.75
C ASN A 69 1.75 4.70 -8.32
N LEU A 70 1.73 3.59 -7.58
CA LEU A 70 2.18 2.28 -8.04
C LEU A 70 0.94 1.42 -8.17
N ASN A 71 0.54 1.13 -9.41
CA ASN A 71 -0.67 0.38 -9.68
C ASN A 71 -0.34 -1.09 -9.97
N ALA A 72 -1.26 -1.98 -9.62
CA ALA A 72 -1.24 -3.40 -9.97
C ALA A 72 0.09 -4.09 -9.64
N VAL A 73 0.67 -3.77 -8.47
CA VAL A 73 1.84 -4.47 -7.95
C VAL A 73 1.41 -5.88 -7.57
N ASP A 74 2.11 -6.88 -8.09
CA ASP A 74 1.82 -8.27 -7.75
C ASP A 74 2.16 -8.54 -6.28
N VAL A 75 1.22 -9.12 -5.56
CA VAL A 75 1.42 -9.44 -4.14
C VAL A 75 2.30 -10.69 -4.04
N GLU A 76 3.59 -10.45 -3.83
CA GLU A 76 4.59 -11.50 -3.64
C GLU A 76 5.18 -11.40 -2.25
N ALA A 77 5.39 -12.55 -1.60
CA ALA A 77 5.91 -12.58 -0.23
C ALA A 77 7.30 -11.93 -0.10
N ALA A 78 8.11 -11.90 -1.16
CA ALA A 78 9.45 -11.33 -1.14
C ALA A 78 9.46 -9.79 -1.18
N THR A 79 8.51 -9.17 -1.89
CA THR A 79 8.54 -7.73 -2.22
C THR A 79 7.51 -6.91 -1.45
N ILE A 80 6.37 -7.51 -1.08
CA ILE A 80 5.26 -6.77 -0.45
C ILE A 80 5.61 -6.22 0.94
N GLY A 81 6.55 -6.85 1.64
CA GLY A 81 6.93 -6.47 3.00
C GLY A 81 7.48 -5.04 3.12
N ASP A 82 8.16 -4.51 2.10
CA ASP A 82 8.64 -3.12 2.14
C ASP A 82 7.48 -2.11 2.02
N LEU A 83 6.46 -2.45 1.22
CA LEU A 83 5.26 -1.62 1.08
C LEU A 83 4.43 -1.64 2.37
N LEU A 84 4.29 -2.81 2.99
CA LEU A 84 3.66 -2.96 4.31
C LEU A 84 4.42 -2.17 5.37
N PHE A 85 5.76 -2.26 5.39
CA PHE A 85 6.58 -1.48 6.30
C PHE A 85 6.42 0.02 6.07
N GLY A 86 6.32 0.48 4.82
CA GLY A 86 6.13 1.89 4.52
C GLY A 86 4.78 2.46 5.00
N VAL A 87 3.69 1.69 4.92
CA VAL A 87 2.37 2.16 5.35
C VAL A 87 2.09 1.93 6.84
N LEU A 88 2.59 0.84 7.45
CA LEU A 88 2.37 0.51 8.87
C LEU A 88 3.47 1.03 9.79
N GLY A 89 4.72 1.06 9.34
CA GLY A 89 5.84 1.72 10.03
C GLY A 89 6.53 0.93 11.14
N ALA A 90 5.89 -0.08 11.73
CA ALA A 90 6.50 -0.93 12.75
C ALA A 90 6.51 -2.40 12.30
N VAL A 91 7.63 -3.07 12.53
CA VAL A 91 7.84 -4.49 12.20
C VAL A 91 8.60 -5.19 13.32
N VAL A 92 8.15 -6.38 13.69
CA VAL A 92 8.88 -7.30 14.56
C VAL A 92 9.21 -8.54 13.75
N THR A 93 10.49 -8.83 13.60
CA THR A 93 10.98 -10.03 12.91
C THR A 93 11.35 -11.10 13.93
N THR A 94 10.87 -12.32 13.73
CA THR A 94 11.25 -13.51 14.50
C THR A 94 11.65 -14.64 13.56
N GLN A 95 12.44 -15.58 14.08
CA GLN A 95 12.82 -16.80 13.35
C GLN A 95 11.99 -17.97 13.92
N PRO A 96 10.92 -18.41 13.23
CA PRO A 96 9.96 -19.37 13.78
C PRO A 96 10.54 -20.76 13.99
N ASP A 97 11.55 -21.16 13.21
CA ASP A 97 12.20 -22.47 13.31
C ASP A 97 13.68 -22.39 12.94
N ALA A 98 14.52 -22.02 13.89
CA ALA A 98 15.96 -21.89 13.66
C ALA A 98 16.67 -23.23 13.38
N GLY A 99 16.08 -24.36 13.76
CA GLY A 99 16.68 -25.69 13.57
C GLY A 99 16.33 -26.34 12.24
N GLY A 100 15.07 -26.22 11.80
CA GLY A 100 14.57 -26.83 10.56
C GLY A 100 14.47 -25.87 9.36
N ALA A 101 14.33 -24.56 9.61
CA ALA A 101 14.18 -23.55 8.57
C ALA A 101 14.89 -22.21 8.92
N PRO A 102 16.24 -22.21 9.06
CA PRO A 102 16.99 -21.05 9.53
C PRO A 102 16.98 -19.84 8.58
N THR A 103 16.51 -20.01 7.34
CA THR A 103 16.41 -18.92 6.36
C THR A 103 15.02 -18.30 6.30
N VAL A 104 14.06 -18.81 7.06
CA VAL A 104 12.67 -18.35 7.07
C VAL A 104 12.46 -17.43 8.26
N PHE A 105 11.87 -16.28 8.00
CA PHE A 105 11.54 -15.25 8.97
C PHE A 105 10.05 -14.97 8.96
N GLN A 106 9.51 -14.65 10.13
CA GLN A 106 8.16 -14.17 10.31
C GLN A 106 8.22 -12.70 10.73
N HIS A 107 7.51 -11.85 9.99
CA HIS A 107 7.42 -10.42 10.23
C HIS A 107 5.99 -10.08 10.64
N SER A 108 5.81 -9.57 11.86
CA SER A 108 4.55 -8.97 12.30
C SER A 108 4.62 -7.47 12.12
N PHE A 109 3.82 -6.94 11.19
CA PHE A 109 3.67 -5.52 10.94
C PHE A 109 2.49 -4.97 11.73
N THR A 110 2.74 -3.87 12.43
CA THR A 110 1.75 -3.16 13.24
C THR A 110 1.88 -1.65 13.00
N ARG A 111 0.85 -0.90 13.37
CA ARG A 111 0.86 0.55 13.23
C ARG A 111 1.90 1.18 14.16
N LEU A 112 2.84 1.93 13.59
CA LEU A 112 3.76 2.81 14.30
C LEU A 112 3.00 4.00 14.88
N ASN A 113 3.12 4.21 16.18
CA ASN A 113 2.52 5.37 16.85
C ASN A 113 3.45 6.59 16.79
N ALA A 114 3.77 7.05 15.57
CA ALA A 114 4.60 8.22 15.32
C ALA A 114 4.08 9.06 14.16
N LEU A 115 4.41 10.35 14.15
CA LEU A 115 4.03 11.27 13.07
C LEU A 115 4.84 11.07 11.79
N GLN A 116 6.03 10.47 11.91
CA GLN A 116 6.96 10.26 10.79
C GLN A 116 7.01 8.77 10.46
N MET A 117 6.39 8.42 9.34
CA MET A 117 6.43 7.07 8.77
C MET A 117 7.76 6.79 8.08
N PRO A 118 8.21 5.54 7.89
CA PRO A 118 9.46 5.25 7.19
C PRO A 118 9.52 5.89 5.80
N SER A 119 10.71 6.34 5.41
CA SER A 119 10.93 6.97 4.10
C SER A 119 11.76 6.10 3.17
N PHE A 120 11.46 6.23 1.89
CA PHE A 120 12.10 5.53 0.79
C PHE A 120 12.56 6.53 -0.27
N THR A 121 13.60 6.15 -1.01
CA THR A 121 13.92 6.79 -2.28
C THR A 121 13.42 5.88 -3.40
N TYR A 122 12.51 6.39 -4.23
CA TYR A 122 12.09 5.71 -5.46
C TYR A 122 12.92 6.18 -6.64
N PHE A 123 13.16 5.28 -7.57
CA PHE A 123 13.93 5.48 -8.79
C PHE A 123 13.05 5.10 -9.97
N VAL A 124 12.88 6.02 -10.91
CA VAL A 124 12.07 5.80 -12.11
C VAL A 124 12.92 6.08 -13.34
N ASP A 125 13.07 5.06 -14.17
CA ASP A 125 13.63 5.18 -15.52
C ASP A 125 12.49 5.21 -16.53
N ARG A 126 12.40 6.29 -17.32
CA ARG A 126 11.41 6.44 -18.41
C ARG A 126 12.04 6.27 -19.79
N GLY A 127 13.24 5.68 -19.87
CA GLY A 127 14.06 5.53 -21.08
C GLY A 127 14.72 6.83 -21.57
N LEU A 128 14.17 7.99 -21.22
CA LEU A 128 14.64 9.30 -21.65
C LEU A 128 15.27 10.09 -20.50
N SER A 129 14.69 9.98 -19.31
CA SER A 129 15.20 10.58 -18.09
C SER A 129 15.08 9.60 -16.95
N ILE A 130 16.15 9.52 -16.16
CA ILE A 130 16.20 8.71 -14.95
C ILE A 130 16.16 9.67 -13.77
N LYS A 131 15.16 9.47 -12.91
CA LYS A 131 14.88 10.35 -11.78
C LYS A 131 14.82 9.55 -10.49
N ARG A 132 15.16 10.21 -9.39
CA ARG A 132 14.94 9.72 -8.04
C ARG A 132 14.05 10.69 -7.27
N TYR A 133 13.27 10.13 -6.35
CA TYR A 133 12.28 10.82 -5.55
C TYR A 133 12.55 10.56 -4.08
N PRO A 134 13.36 11.41 -3.43
CA PRO A 134 13.69 11.25 -2.02
C PRO A 134 12.53 11.67 -1.12
N LEU A 135 12.62 11.22 0.14
CA LEU A 135 11.57 11.36 1.15
C LEU A 135 10.22 10.89 0.62
N SER A 136 10.18 9.75 -0.05
CA SER A 136 8.92 9.14 -0.45
C SER A 136 8.31 8.38 0.72
N VAL A 137 7.04 8.66 1.01
CA VAL A 137 6.25 7.99 2.05
C VAL A 137 5.01 7.40 1.37
N ILE A 138 4.73 6.13 1.65
CA ILE A 138 3.50 5.47 1.19
C ILE A 138 2.38 6.00 2.07
N LYS A 139 1.41 6.69 1.46
CA LYS A 139 0.23 7.21 2.13
C LYS A 139 -0.81 6.11 2.31
N LYS A 140 -1.13 5.44 1.21
CA LYS A 140 -2.23 4.48 1.12
C LYS A 140 -1.76 3.21 0.42
N LEU A 141 -2.19 2.06 0.93
CA LEU A 141 -1.97 0.76 0.33
C LEU A 141 -3.31 0.03 0.21
N THR A 142 -3.69 -0.34 -1.00
CA THR A 142 -4.95 -1.03 -1.28
C THR A 142 -4.66 -2.39 -1.87
N PHE A 143 -5.06 -3.44 -1.16
CA PHE A 143 -5.03 -4.81 -1.62
C PHE A 143 -6.36 -5.19 -2.27
N LYS A 144 -6.30 -6.01 -3.30
CA LYS A 144 -7.47 -6.57 -3.98
C LYS A 144 -7.20 -8.02 -4.38
N GLY A 145 -8.23 -8.84 -4.26
CA GLY A 145 -8.24 -10.21 -4.74
C GLY A 145 -9.59 -10.56 -5.33
N THR A 146 -9.59 -11.28 -6.44
CA THR A 146 -10.80 -11.78 -7.09
C THR A 146 -10.63 -13.26 -7.39
N VAL A 147 -11.72 -14.02 -7.41
CA VAL A 147 -11.74 -15.37 -7.96
C VAL A 147 -11.22 -15.33 -9.40
N ASN A 148 -10.45 -16.35 -9.80
CA ASN A 148 -9.73 -16.44 -11.07
C ASN A 148 -8.64 -15.37 -11.29
N GLY A 149 -8.31 -14.58 -10.26
CA GLY A 149 -7.28 -13.55 -10.32
C GLY A 149 -6.04 -13.85 -9.49
N LYS A 150 -5.07 -12.94 -9.59
CA LYS A 150 -3.94 -12.82 -8.67
C LYS A 150 -4.22 -11.70 -7.67
N ALA A 151 -3.67 -11.82 -6.46
CA ALA A 151 -3.72 -10.73 -5.50
C ALA A 151 -2.82 -9.58 -5.97
N GLN A 152 -3.37 -8.37 -5.95
CA GLN A 152 -2.69 -7.16 -6.38
C GLN A 152 -2.73 -6.10 -5.28
N ALA A 153 -1.73 -5.23 -5.27
CA ALA A 153 -1.66 -4.07 -4.41
C ALA A 153 -1.49 -2.78 -5.25
N ASP A 154 -2.20 -1.74 -4.85
CA ASP A 154 -2.02 -0.38 -5.35
C ASP A 154 -1.48 0.48 -4.20
N ALA A 155 -0.44 1.27 -4.45
CA ALA A 155 0.18 2.13 -3.45
C ALA A 155 0.18 3.59 -3.91
N ASP A 156 -0.35 4.48 -3.07
CA ASP A 156 -0.27 5.93 -3.26
C ASP A 156 0.89 6.48 -2.42
N LEU A 157 1.71 7.32 -3.02
CA LEU A 157 2.92 7.86 -2.43
C LEU A 157 2.94 9.39 -2.48
N LEU A 158 3.57 9.97 -1.49
CA LEU A 158 3.95 11.37 -1.45
C LEU A 158 5.46 11.46 -1.42
N PHE A 159 6.05 12.43 -2.13
CA PHE A 159 7.50 12.64 -2.11
C PHE A 159 7.85 14.13 -2.09
N LYS A 160 9.07 14.44 -1.68
CA LYS A 160 9.49 15.83 -1.44
C LYS A 160 9.97 16.54 -2.69
N THR A 161 10.90 15.93 -3.41
CA THR A 161 11.56 16.50 -4.60
C THR A 161 11.70 15.47 -5.71
N GLU A 162 12.05 15.95 -6.90
CA GLU A 162 12.50 15.13 -8.02
C GLU A 162 13.95 15.53 -8.36
N GLU A 163 14.84 14.56 -8.42
CA GLU A 163 16.26 14.77 -8.73
C GLU A 163 16.73 13.85 -9.86
N PRO A 164 17.65 14.29 -10.73
CA PRO A 164 18.28 13.40 -11.72
C PRO A 164 19.22 12.39 -11.03
N VAL A 165 19.36 11.21 -11.62
CA VAL A 165 20.27 10.16 -11.13
C VAL A 165 20.93 9.41 -12.28
N ALA A 166 22.05 8.75 -12.00
CA ALA A 166 22.72 7.86 -12.94
C ALA A 166 21.86 6.64 -13.28
N ALA A 167 22.16 6.01 -14.41
CA ALA A 167 21.49 4.80 -14.85
C ALA A 167 21.73 3.62 -13.90
N PHE A 168 20.74 2.73 -13.83
CA PHE A 168 20.77 1.52 -13.03
C PHE A 168 20.22 0.35 -13.86
N ALA A 169 20.63 -0.86 -13.51
CA ALA A 169 20.16 -2.07 -14.17
C ALA A 169 19.00 -2.69 -13.37
N PRO A 170 17.80 -2.86 -13.96
CA PRO A 170 16.72 -3.59 -13.31
C PRO A 170 17.09 -5.03 -13.02
N SER A 171 16.66 -5.53 -11.86
CA SER A 171 16.75 -6.93 -11.49
C SER A 171 15.42 -7.37 -10.87
N TYR A 172 14.73 -8.29 -11.55
CA TYR A 172 13.47 -8.87 -11.08
C TYR A 172 13.72 -10.34 -10.71
N GLY A 173 13.13 -10.78 -9.60
CA GLY A 173 13.08 -12.19 -9.25
C GLY A 173 12.15 -12.98 -10.18
N VAL A 174 12.11 -14.30 -9.99
CA VAL A 174 11.09 -15.14 -10.62
C VAL A 174 9.73 -14.75 -10.02
N PRO A 175 8.75 -14.32 -10.83
CA PRO A 175 7.46 -13.90 -10.30
C PRO A 175 6.73 -15.04 -9.59
N LYS A 176 6.25 -14.78 -8.39
CA LYS A 176 5.49 -15.73 -7.56
C LYS A 176 4.30 -15.01 -6.90
N PRO A 177 3.35 -14.49 -7.70
CA PRO A 177 2.18 -13.83 -7.16
C PRO A 177 1.31 -14.82 -6.38
N LEU A 178 0.77 -14.35 -5.26
CA LEU A 178 -0.22 -15.11 -4.50
C LEU A 178 -1.54 -15.14 -5.26
N MET A 179 -2.05 -16.34 -5.53
CA MET A 179 -3.21 -16.57 -6.40
C MET A 179 -4.50 -16.74 -5.60
N PHE A 180 -5.66 -16.61 -6.26
CA PHE A 180 -6.96 -16.76 -5.59
C PHE A 180 -7.13 -18.12 -4.88
N PHE A 181 -6.68 -19.23 -5.49
CA PHE A 181 -6.80 -20.58 -4.91
C PHE A 181 -5.90 -20.83 -3.69
N GLN A 182 -5.04 -19.86 -3.37
CA GLN A 182 -4.18 -19.84 -2.19
C GLN A 182 -4.76 -18.95 -1.07
N THR A 183 -5.90 -18.30 -1.31
CA THR A 183 -6.55 -17.38 -0.38
C THR A 183 -7.62 -18.09 0.42
N ASP A 184 -7.56 -17.93 1.73
CA ASP A 184 -8.56 -18.38 2.71
C ASP A 184 -9.11 -17.13 3.42
N PHE A 185 -10.40 -16.86 3.21
CA PHE A 185 -11.10 -15.73 3.82
C PHE A 185 -11.92 -16.24 4.99
N LYS A 186 -11.69 -15.69 6.19
CA LYS A 186 -12.37 -16.12 7.41
C LYS A 186 -13.15 -14.98 8.04
N VAL A 187 -14.36 -15.29 8.49
CA VAL A 187 -15.19 -14.43 9.31
C VAL A 187 -15.45 -15.15 10.63
N GLU A 188 -15.16 -14.51 11.77
CA GLU A 188 -15.23 -15.15 13.10
C GLU A 188 -14.38 -16.44 13.21
N GLY A 189 -13.27 -16.50 12.47
CA GLY A 189 -12.41 -17.69 12.42
C GLY A 189 -12.95 -18.85 11.59
N VAL A 190 -14.13 -18.72 10.97
CA VAL A 190 -14.70 -19.72 10.05
C VAL A 190 -14.40 -19.33 8.61
N SER A 191 -13.84 -20.25 7.83
CA SER A 191 -13.59 -20.04 6.40
C SER A 191 -14.90 -19.88 5.62
N ASP A 192 -14.96 -18.84 4.81
CA ASP A 192 -16.08 -18.53 3.93
C ASP A 192 -15.64 -18.72 2.47
N ILE A 193 -16.14 -19.78 1.84
CA ILE A 193 -15.86 -20.13 0.44
C ILE A 193 -16.73 -19.35 -0.55
N ASN A 194 -17.71 -18.60 -0.06
CA ASN A 194 -18.67 -17.88 -0.89
C ASN A 194 -18.17 -16.48 -1.30
N VAL A 195 -17.03 -16.05 -0.75
CA VAL A 195 -16.40 -14.77 -1.08
C VAL A 195 -15.80 -14.83 -2.49
N LYS A 196 -16.30 -13.97 -3.38
CA LYS A 196 -15.88 -13.89 -4.78
C LYS A 196 -14.79 -12.83 -5.02
N SER A 197 -14.85 -11.74 -4.26
CA SER A 197 -13.88 -10.66 -4.34
C SER A 197 -13.70 -10.01 -2.98
N TRP A 198 -12.52 -9.47 -2.73
CA TRP A 198 -12.23 -8.70 -1.53
C TRP A 198 -11.28 -7.55 -1.86
N ASN A 199 -11.40 -6.48 -1.07
CA ASN A 199 -10.47 -5.37 -1.05
C ASN A 199 -10.19 -4.94 0.39
N LEU A 200 -8.97 -4.47 0.62
CA LEU A 200 -8.53 -3.92 1.90
C LEU A 200 -7.66 -2.70 1.64
N SER A 201 -8.08 -1.55 2.14
CA SER A 201 -7.43 -0.26 2.03
C SER A 201 -6.89 0.17 3.38
N ILE A 202 -5.61 0.54 3.40
CA ILE A 202 -4.88 0.99 4.58
C ILE A 202 -4.35 2.39 4.28
N ASP A 203 -4.86 3.42 4.95
CA ASP A 203 -4.40 4.81 4.80
C ASP A 203 -3.82 5.35 6.12
N ASN A 204 -2.56 5.78 6.07
CA ASN A 204 -1.89 6.42 7.20
C ASN A 204 -2.11 7.94 7.25
N ASN A 205 -2.92 8.47 6.34
CA ASN A 205 -3.28 9.87 6.20
C ASN A 205 -2.08 10.83 6.22
N SER A 206 -0.99 10.44 5.54
CA SER A 206 0.19 11.28 5.32
C SER A 206 -0.15 12.55 4.53
N GLU A 207 0.44 13.67 4.94
CA GLU A 207 0.35 14.96 4.25
C GLU A 207 1.70 15.69 4.20
N ALA A 208 1.91 16.48 3.15
CA ALA A 208 3.10 17.31 3.01
C ALA A 208 3.07 18.48 4.01
N LEU A 209 4.02 18.50 4.95
CA LEU A 209 4.23 19.61 5.88
C LEU A 209 5.03 20.71 5.20
N ARG A 210 4.46 21.91 5.14
CA ARG A 210 5.12 23.11 4.63
C ARG A 210 5.44 24.07 5.77
N SER A 211 6.53 24.82 5.63
CA SER A 211 6.98 25.82 6.60
C SER A 211 7.82 26.88 5.90
N TYR A 212 8.00 28.05 6.52
CA TYR A 212 8.92 29.07 6.04
C TYR A 212 10.37 28.58 6.14
N ASN A 213 10.88 27.99 5.07
CA ASN A 213 12.23 27.41 4.99
C ASN A 213 13.01 27.90 3.75
N LEU A 214 12.56 29.00 3.12
CA LEU A 214 13.12 29.52 1.87
C LEU A 214 13.11 28.52 0.70
N SER A 215 12.30 27.45 0.77
CA SER A 215 12.06 26.51 -0.32
C SER A 215 10.57 26.45 -0.67
N ARG A 216 10.28 26.02 -1.90
CA ARG A 216 8.92 25.74 -2.38
C ARG A 216 8.51 24.29 -2.13
N ASP A 217 9.47 23.43 -1.78
CA ASP A 217 9.26 22.01 -1.50
C ASP A 217 8.65 21.80 -0.12
N ALA A 218 8.05 20.64 0.10
CA ALA A 218 7.64 20.23 1.43
C ALA A 218 8.86 20.19 2.37
N ARG A 219 8.70 20.63 3.62
CA ARG A 219 9.73 20.44 4.64
C ARG A 219 9.88 18.96 4.96
N ASP A 220 8.75 18.30 5.20
CA ASP A 220 8.63 16.89 5.55
C ASP A 220 7.25 16.35 5.11
N ILE A 221 7.02 15.05 5.25
CA ILE A 221 5.73 14.39 5.09
C ILE A 221 5.37 13.77 6.44
N VAL A 222 4.16 14.01 6.93
CA VAL A 222 3.74 13.64 8.29
C VAL A 222 2.33 13.09 8.31
N SER A 223 2.09 12.10 9.16
CA SER A 223 0.80 11.45 9.40
C SER A 223 0.14 12.01 10.64
N LYS A 224 -0.62 13.11 10.52
CA LYS A 224 -1.25 13.77 11.69
C LYS A 224 -2.64 13.25 12.02
N LYS A 225 -3.33 12.67 11.04
CA LYS A 225 -4.71 12.22 11.19
C LYS A 225 -4.76 10.75 11.64
N PRO A 226 -5.91 10.29 12.14
CA PRO A 226 -6.11 8.88 12.45
C PRO A 226 -5.84 7.97 11.25
N PHE A 227 -5.42 6.76 11.56
CA PHE A 227 -5.22 5.70 10.59
C PHE A 227 -6.59 5.15 10.18
N GLU A 228 -6.82 4.96 8.89
CA GLU A 228 -8.08 4.47 8.35
C GLU A 228 -7.86 3.11 7.68
N ILE A 229 -8.68 2.14 8.06
CA ILE A 229 -8.67 0.78 7.50
C ILE A 229 -10.08 0.48 7.03
N ASP A 230 -10.24 0.49 5.72
CA ASP A 230 -11.51 0.27 5.04
C ASP A 230 -11.39 -0.97 4.18
N GLY A 231 -12.47 -1.68 3.97
CA GLY A 231 -12.47 -2.78 3.04
C GLY A 231 -13.86 -3.15 2.60
N GLY A 232 -13.91 -4.18 1.76
CA GLY A 232 -15.15 -4.76 1.34
C GLY A 232 -14.94 -6.11 0.70
N PHE A 233 -16.02 -6.87 0.62
CA PHE A 233 -16.04 -8.14 -0.05
C PHE A 233 -17.40 -8.41 -0.68
N GLU A 234 -17.41 -9.15 -1.78
CA GLU A 234 -18.62 -9.65 -2.40
C GLU A 234 -18.74 -11.14 -2.09
N ALA A 235 -19.88 -11.54 -1.54
CA ALA A 235 -20.15 -12.94 -1.22
C ALA A 235 -21.56 -13.36 -1.65
N TYR A 236 -21.74 -14.65 -1.93
CA TYR A 236 -23.08 -15.21 -2.09
C TYR A 236 -23.84 -15.15 -0.77
N PHE A 237 -25.11 -14.76 -0.84
CA PHE A 237 -25.93 -14.59 0.35
C PHE A 237 -26.55 -15.93 0.77
N GLU A 238 -25.97 -16.58 1.77
CA GLU A 238 -26.46 -17.87 2.27
C GLU A 238 -27.21 -17.76 3.61
N SER A 239 -26.90 -16.74 4.43
CA SER A 239 -27.48 -16.63 5.77
C SER A 239 -27.67 -15.19 6.21
N GLU A 240 -28.65 -14.97 7.09
CA GLU A 240 -28.90 -13.65 7.69
C GLU A 240 -27.93 -13.28 8.82
N THR A 241 -27.04 -14.19 9.25
CA THR A 241 -26.19 -14.00 10.43
C THR A 241 -25.32 -12.74 10.32
N GLN A 242 -24.63 -12.55 9.19
CA GLN A 242 -23.78 -11.37 8.99
C GLN A 242 -24.61 -10.09 8.81
N ARG A 243 -25.78 -10.20 8.18
CA ARG A 243 -26.71 -9.08 8.03
C ARG A 243 -27.31 -8.64 9.37
N ALA A 244 -27.64 -9.57 10.25
CA ALA A 244 -28.12 -9.27 11.60
C ALA A 244 -27.06 -8.50 12.38
N LYS A 245 -25.78 -8.86 12.26
CA LYS A 245 -24.67 -8.09 12.83
C LYS A 245 -24.53 -6.69 12.26
N PHE A 246 -24.70 -6.53 10.94
CA PHE A 246 -24.75 -5.21 10.31
C PHE A 246 -25.86 -4.34 10.90
N LEU A 247 -27.09 -4.88 11.01
CA LEU A 247 -28.24 -4.15 11.56
C LEU A 247 -28.08 -3.84 13.07
N ALA A 248 -27.41 -4.71 13.81
CA ALA A 248 -27.13 -4.53 15.24
C ALA A 248 -25.86 -3.72 15.52
N ALA A 249 -25.09 -3.34 14.49
CA ALA A 249 -23.77 -2.71 14.58
C ALA A 249 -22.77 -3.50 15.46
N THR A 250 -22.86 -4.82 15.44
CA THR A 250 -21.96 -5.70 16.20
C THR A 250 -20.66 -5.92 15.43
N ALA A 251 -19.53 -5.82 16.13
CA ALA A 251 -18.22 -6.10 15.54
C ALA A 251 -18.08 -7.56 15.10
N SER A 252 -17.21 -7.78 14.12
CA SER A 252 -16.81 -9.09 13.66
C SER A 252 -15.31 -9.18 13.40
N ALA A 253 -14.73 -10.37 13.55
CA ALA A 253 -13.34 -10.62 13.19
C ALA A 253 -13.24 -11.08 11.73
N ILE A 254 -12.34 -10.47 10.96
CA ILE A 254 -12.04 -10.84 9.58
C ILE A 254 -10.56 -11.15 9.44
N ASN A 255 -10.25 -12.34 8.92
CA ASN A 255 -8.89 -12.74 8.56
C ASN A 255 -8.79 -13.09 7.08
N ILE A 256 -7.78 -12.56 6.40
CA ILE A 256 -7.48 -12.87 4.99
C ILE A 256 -6.10 -13.50 4.94
N ILE A 257 -6.03 -14.78 4.56
CA ILE A 257 -4.80 -15.56 4.59
C ILE A 257 -4.45 -16.01 3.17
N LEU A 258 -3.29 -15.61 2.68
CA LEU A 258 -2.75 -16.04 1.40
C LEU A 258 -1.53 -16.93 1.64
N THR A 259 -1.55 -18.16 1.12
CA THR A 259 -0.50 -19.16 1.34
C THR A 259 0.14 -19.61 0.04
N GLY A 260 1.39 -19.21 -0.19
CA GLY A 260 2.18 -19.56 -1.36
C GLY A 260 2.99 -20.85 -1.23
N ASP A 261 4.05 -20.92 -2.02
CA ASP A 261 4.98 -22.07 -2.08
C ASP A 261 5.67 -22.35 -0.74
N VAL A 262 6.16 -23.58 -0.61
CA VAL A 262 7.09 -23.96 0.46
C VAL A 262 8.39 -23.17 0.29
N LEU A 263 8.84 -22.53 1.37
CA LEU A 263 10.13 -21.83 1.43
C LEU A 263 11.25 -22.81 1.81
N GLN A 264 11.08 -23.45 2.98
CA GLN A 264 12.02 -24.42 3.53
C GLN A 264 11.30 -25.29 4.56
N GLY A 265 11.56 -26.61 4.52
CA GLY A 265 10.94 -27.55 5.45
C GLY A 265 9.40 -27.54 5.34
N ALA A 266 8.72 -27.36 6.47
CA ALA A 266 7.25 -27.24 6.52
C ALA A 266 6.74 -25.79 6.36
N GLN A 267 7.64 -24.80 6.32
CA GLN A 267 7.27 -23.38 6.28
C GLN A 267 6.93 -22.95 4.85
N LYS A 268 5.80 -22.26 4.70
CA LYS A 268 5.32 -21.71 3.42
C LYS A 268 5.41 -20.19 3.44
N ALA A 269 5.51 -19.61 2.24
CA ALA A 269 5.29 -18.19 2.05
C ALA A 269 3.85 -17.87 2.48
N LYS A 270 3.67 -16.96 3.42
CA LYS A 270 2.34 -16.66 3.97
C LYS A 270 2.18 -15.17 4.16
N LEU A 271 1.03 -14.63 3.78
CA LEU A 271 0.60 -13.29 4.10
C LEU A 271 -0.77 -13.37 4.79
N GLU A 272 -0.88 -12.82 5.98
CA GLU A 272 -2.11 -12.86 6.77
C GLU A 272 -2.46 -11.45 7.24
N PHE A 273 -3.66 -11.00 6.91
CA PHE A 273 -4.27 -9.80 7.46
C PHE A 273 -5.25 -10.23 8.54
N SER A 274 -5.11 -9.70 9.76
CA SER A 274 -6.02 -9.99 10.86
C SER A 274 -6.59 -8.71 11.43
N MET A 275 -7.92 -8.59 11.37
CA MET A 275 -8.71 -7.48 11.90
C MET A 275 -9.75 -8.06 12.86
N GLN A 276 -9.71 -7.64 14.13
CA GLN A 276 -10.51 -8.26 15.19
C GLN A 276 -11.82 -7.51 15.44
N GLU A 277 -11.80 -6.18 15.31
CA GLU A 277 -12.95 -5.31 15.56
C GLU A 277 -13.40 -4.68 14.23
N VAL A 278 -14.12 -5.43 13.38
CA VAL A 278 -14.63 -4.94 12.09
C VAL A 278 -16.13 -4.67 12.16
N LYS A 279 -16.57 -3.48 11.77
CA LYS A 279 -17.99 -3.14 11.65
C LYS A 279 -18.39 -2.95 10.19
N TYR A 280 -19.51 -3.54 9.81
CA TYR A 280 -20.09 -3.38 8.48
C TYR A 280 -20.72 -1.98 8.35
N SER A 281 -20.40 -1.25 7.29
CA SER A 281 -20.99 0.06 6.98
C SER A 281 -22.08 -0.01 5.92
N ALA A 282 -22.01 -1.01 5.03
CA ALA A 282 -23.05 -1.27 4.05
C ALA A 282 -23.20 -2.78 3.80
N TYR A 283 -24.44 -3.19 3.57
CA TYR A 283 -24.80 -4.56 3.19
C TYR A 283 -25.86 -4.55 2.06
N PRO A 284 -25.59 -3.93 0.90
CA PRO A 284 -26.48 -3.98 -0.25
C PRO A 284 -26.58 -5.39 -0.80
N PHE A 285 -27.82 -5.81 -1.10
CA PHE A 285 -28.07 -6.99 -1.90
C PHE A 285 -27.88 -6.68 -3.38
N GLY A 286 -27.38 -7.66 -4.12
CA GLY A 286 -27.18 -7.57 -5.56
C GLY A 286 -27.35 -8.93 -6.22
N ASN A 287 -27.31 -8.91 -7.54
CA ASN A 287 -27.13 -10.12 -8.33
C ASN A 287 -25.61 -10.35 -8.47
N LEU A 288 -25.16 -11.53 -8.05
CA LEU A 288 -23.80 -12.02 -8.21
C LEU A 288 -23.88 -13.34 -8.98
N ASP A 289 -23.43 -13.36 -10.23
CA ASP A 289 -23.50 -14.54 -11.12
C ASP A 289 -24.89 -15.19 -11.21
N ASP A 290 -25.93 -14.36 -11.38
CA ASP A 290 -27.34 -14.75 -11.40
C ASP A 290 -27.89 -15.38 -10.11
N LEU A 291 -27.12 -15.30 -9.02
CA LEU A 291 -27.50 -15.67 -7.67
C LEU A 291 -27.63 -14.42 -6.79
N LEU A 292 -28.32 -14.57 -5.65
CA LEU A 292 -28.39 -13.50 -4.66
C LEU A 292 -27.02 -13.36 -3.98
N GLY A 293 -26.42 -12.18 -4.09
CA GLY A 293 -25.16 -11.83 -3.43
C GLY A 293 -25.30 -10.58 -2.58
N ALA A 294 -24.26 -10.29 -1.80
CA ALA A 294 -24.12 -9.07 -1.02
C ALA A 294 -22.74 -8.46 -1.24
N ALA A 295 -22.69 -7.14 -1.46
CA ALA A 295 -21.45 -6.38 -1.58
C ALA A 295 -21.19 -5.62 -0.27
N VAL A 296 -20.56 -6.30 0.68
CA VAL A 296 -20.37 -5.82 2.04
C VAL A 296 -19.21 -4.82 2.08
N THR A 297 -19.41 -3.67 2.71
CA THR A 297 -18.33 -2.73 3.04
C THR A 297 -18.14 -2.68 4.55
N PHE A 298 -16.91 -2.47 4.99
CA PHE A 298 -16.56 -2.48 6.39
C PHE A 298 -15.45 -1.49 6.74
N HIS A 299 -15.39 -1.16 8.03
CA HIS A 299 -14.33 -0.38 8.65
C HIS A 299 -13.75 -1.17 9.82
N ALA A 300 -12.43 -1.28 9.91
CA ALA A 300 -11.77 -1.88 11.07
C ALA A 300 -11.47 -0.80 12.11
N GLU A 301 -11.92 -1.04 13.34
CA GLU A 301 -11.72 -0.17 14.48
C GLU A 301 -10.57 -0.68 15.37
N PHE A 302 -10.15 0.14 16.32
CA PHE A 302 -9.14 -0.22 17.28
C PHE A 302 -9.72 -1.12 18.37
N ASP A 303 -9.17 -2.32 18.53
CA ASP A 303 -9.51 -3.20 19.65
C ASP A 303 -8.75 -2.75 20.92
N PRO A 304 -9.44 -2.30 21.98
CA PRO A 304 -8.82 -1.87 23.23
C PRO A 304 -8.22 -3.02 24.06
N VAL A 305 -8.60 -4.28 23.81
CA VAL A 305 -8.06 -5.45 24.52
C VAL A 305 -6.73 -5.85 23.88
N LEU A 306 -6.71 -6.01 22.56
CA LEU A 306 -5.52 -6.42 21.82
C LEU A 306 -4.59 -5.25 21.44
N GLN A 307 -5.03 -4.02 21.67
CA GLN A 307 -4.30 -2.78 21.39
C GLN A 307 -3.87 -2.64 19.93
N LYS A 308 -4.69 -3.13 19.01
CA LYS A 308 -4.43 -3.11 17.55
C LYS A 308 -5.73 -3.07 16.75
N SER A 309 -5.71 -2.39 15.61
CA SER A 309 -6.79 -2.43 14.63
C SER A 309 -6.52 -3.43 13.50
N LEU A 310 -5.26 -3.59 13.13
CA LEU A 310 -4.78 -4.52 12.12
C LEU A 310 -3.43 -5.08 12.54
N GLU A 311 -3.25 -6.38 12.34
CA GLU A 311 -1.95 -7.03 12.32
C GLU A 311 -1.76 -7.70 10.97
N VAL A 312 -0.57 -7.51 10.39
CA VAL A 312 -0.20 -8.20 9.15
C VAL A 312 1.00 -9.08 9.42
N ILE A 313 0.85 -10.38 9.19
CA ILE A 313 1.93 -11.37 9.36
C ILE A 313 2.41 -11.78 7.98
N LEU A 314 3.70 -11.60 7.73
CA LEU A 314 4.38 -12.02 6.50
C LEU A 314 5.47 -13.02 6.83
N THR A 315 5.44 -14.19 6.20
CA THR A 315 6.49 -15.21 6.31
C THR A 315 7.23 -15.33 4.98
N ASN A 316 8.54 -15.07 4.98
CA ASN A 316 9.39 -15.12 3.80
C ASN A 316 10.87 -15.41 4.16
N GLN A 317 11.79 -15.25 3.21
CA GLN A 317 13.24 -15.43 3.41
C GLN A 317 14.02 -14.10 3.52
N VAL A 318 13.33 -12.99 3.81
CA VAL A 318 13.94 -11.68 3.99
C VAL A 318 14.31 -11.51 5.46
N ASN A 319 15.58 -11.19 5.75
CA ASN A 319 16.06 -11.12 7.14
C ASN A 319 15.44 -9.95 7.95
N GLY A 320 14.96 -8.90 7.28
CA GLY A 320 14.34 -7.74 7.93
C GLY A 320 13.94 -6.63 6.96
N TYR A 321 13.17 -5.68 7.49
CA TYR A 321 12.57 -4.55 6.75
C TYR A 321 12.91 -3.20 7.37
#